data_AF-S8DR49-F1
#
_entry.id   AF-S8DR49-F1
#
_cell.length_a   1.000
_cell.length_b   1.000
_cell.length_c   1.000
_cell.angle_alpha   90.00
_cell.angle_beta   90.00
_cell.angle_gamma   90.00
#
_symmetry.space_group_name_H-M   'P 1'
#
loop_
_entity.id
_entity.type
_entity.pdbx_description
1 polymer ?
#
loop_
_entity_poly.entity_id
_entity_poly.type
_entity_poly.pdbx_seq_one_letter_code
_entity_poly.pdbx_strand_id
1 'polypeptide(L)'
;MIYAAKQHFAQAFTGGPQSQEKARQILQDHGLDEDSEAMLESRWKRCSQRSWERAGGLIERVVYQCSCGYDHNARKHGRKRKIDGSESGASAIRHAPYNFTGCLAHADVTFIKSSRQALRIIGYLEHNDACRAAVLTRAPAVPLHPHVYEIAVRQLQQGAS
;
A
#
# COMPACT_ATOMS: atom_id res chain seq x y z
N MET A 1 6.59 -10.77 19.31
CA MET A 1 5.91 -9.87 20.27
C MET A 1 5.14 -8.84 19.47
N ILE A 2 3.90 -8.52 19.84
CA ILE A 2 3.02 -7.62 19.09
C ILE A 2 3.41 -6.17 19.41
N TYR A 3 4.24 -5.57 18.53
CA TYR A 3 4.70 -4.16 18.47
C TYR A 3 5.67 -3.70 19.57
N ALA A 4 6.92 -3.38 19.23
CA ALA A 4 7.89 -2.86 20.19
C ALA A 4 7.59 -1.40 20.63
N ALA A 5 6.84 -0.61 19.84
CA ALA A 5 6.64 0.81 20.16
C ALA A 5 5.19 1.32 20.20
N LYS A 6 4.21 0.70 19.51
CA LYS A 6 2.84 1.25 19.31
C LYS A 6 2.84 2.77 19.03
N GLN A 7 3.90 3.29 18.42
CA GLN A 7 4.10 4.72 18.39
C GLN A 7 3.39 5.25 17.15
N HIS A 8 2.23 5.84 17.39
CA HIS A 8 1.51 6.57 16.36
C HIS A 8 2.39 7.73 15.89
N PHE A 9 2.81 7.69 14.63
CA PHE A 9 3.57 8.74 14.00
C PHE A 9 2.62 9.88 13.61
N ALA A 10 3.02 11.11 13.88
CA ALA A 10 2.30 12.29 13.45
C ALA A 10 3.26 13.47 13.29
N GLN A 11 3.48 13.90 12.05
CA GLN A 11 4.34 15.05 11.78
C GLN A 11 3.82 15.86 10.61
N ALA A 12 3.89 17.19 10.76
CA ALA A 12 3.70 18.15 9.67
C ALA A 12 5.06 18.61 9.13
N PHE A 13 5.11 18.96 7.85
CA PHE A 13 6.32 19.31 7.15
C PHE A 13 6.15 20.66 6.46
N THR A 14 7.22 21.46 6.48
CA THR A 14 7.29 22.75 5.79
C THR A 14 7.90 22.57 4.40
N GLY A 15 7.73 23.55 3.51
CA GLY A 15 8.32 23.52 2.17
C GLY A 15 9.86 23.65 2.13
N GLY A 16 10.52 23.82 3.27
CA GLY A 16 11.98 23.96 3.33
C GLY A 16 12.72 22.67 2.95
N PRO A 17 13.89 22.74 2.29
CA PRO A 17 14.61 21.57 1.78
C PRO A 17 14.87 20.50 2.83
N GLN A 18 15.35 20.87 4.02
CA GLN A 18 15.61 19.92 5.11
C GLN A 18 14.34 19.23 5.63
N SER A 19 13.22 19.95 5.68
CA SER A 19 11.94 19.38 6.12
C SER A 19 11.41 18.39 5.09
N GLN A 20 11.56 18.68 3.79
CA GLN A 20 11.11 17.79 2.72
C GLN A 20 12.04 16.58 2.56
N GLU A 21 13.36 16.75 2.76
CA GLU A 21 14.33 15.66 2.86
C GLU A 21 13.91 14.66 3.93
N LYS A 22 13.64 15.16 5.15
CA LYS A 22 13.17 14.32 6.25
C LYS A 22 11.86 13.60 5.93
N ALA A 23 10.90 14.29 5.29
CA ALA A 23 9.64 13.69 4.91
C ALA A 23 9.82 12.53 3.91
N ARG A 24 10.66 12.74 2.90
CA ARG A 24 10.98 11.71 1.90
C ARG A 24 11.73 10.54 2.52
N GLN A 25 12.70 10.79 3.41
CA GLN A 25 13.38 9.72 4.13
C GLN A 25 12.39 8.86 4.92
N ILE A 26 11.44 9.48 5.63
CA ILE A 26 10.39 8.75 6.37
C ILE A 26 9.53 7.90 5.41
N LEU A 27 9.13 8.46 4.27
CA LEU A 27 8.36 7.70 3.28
C LEU A 27 9.17 6.51 2.75
N GLN A 28 10.45 6.72 2.44
CA GLN A 28 11.34 5.68 1.94
C GLN A 28 11.62 4.58 2.97
N ASP A 29 11.95 4.94 4.21
CA ASP A 29 12.23 4.01 5.30
C ASP A 29 11.03 3.08 5.59
N HIS A 30 9.82 3.56 5.29
CA HIS A 30 8.59 2.82 5.46
C HIS A 30 8.02 2.25 4.15
N GLY A 31 8.70 2.40 3.02
CA GLY A 31 8.26 1.90 1.71
C GLY A 31 6.97 2.53 1.18
N LEU A 32 6.73 3.79 1.55
CA LEU A 32 5.61 4.64 1.11
C LEU A 32 6.03 5.68 0.05
N ASP A 33 7.28 5.61 -0.41
CA ASP A 33 7.75 6.34 -1.60
C ASP A 33 7.15 5.73 -2.89
N GLU A 34 7.24 6.48 -3.99
CA GLU A 34 6.59 6.11 -5.25
C GLU A 34 7.14 4.82 -5.86
N ASP A 35 8.44 4.56 -5.72
CA ASP A 35 9.07 3.36 -6.26
C ASP A 35 8.63 2.13 -5.46
N SER A 36 8.69 2.21 -4.12
CA SER A 36 8.23 1.14 -3.23
C SER A 36 6.73 0.86 -3.35
N GLU A 37 5.91 1.88 -3.63
CA GLU A 37 4.47 1.71 -3.88
C GLU A 37 4.22 0.96 -5.20
N ALA A 38 5.01 1.24 -6.24
CA ALA A 38 4.88 0.63 -7.55
C ALA A 38 5.28 -0.85 -7.58
N MET A 39 6.06 -1.31 -6.60
CA MET A 39 6.46 -2.72 -6.49
C MET A 39 5.27 -3.65 -6.29
N LEU A 40 5.21 -4.75 -7.04
CA LEU A 40 4.13 -5.76 -6.91
C LEU A 40 4.08 -6.39 -5.51
N GLU A 41 5.22 -6.43 -4.82
CA GLU A 41 5.35 -6.96 -3.47
C GLU A 41 4.99 -5.93 -2.39
N SER A 42 4.66 -4.69 -2.78
CA SER A 42 4.32 -3.64 -1.83
C SER A 42 3.22 -4.11 -0.88
N ARG A 43 3.50 -3.99 0.41
CA ARG A 43 2.54 -4.31 1.47
C ARG A 43 1.54 -3.18 1.64
N TRP A 44 1.83 -1.99 1.12
CA TRP A 44 0.94 -0.86 1.18
C TRP A 44 -0.09 -0.93 0.06
N LYS A 45 -1.34 -0.72 0.44
CA LYS A 45 -2.43 -0.55 -0.49
C LYS A 45 -3.00 0.85 -0.32
N ARG A 46 -3.15 1.55 -1.45
CA ARG A 46 -3.92 2.79 -1.51
C ARG A 46 -5.41 2.48 -1.31
N CYS A 47 -5.96 2.85 -0.15
CA CYS A 47 -7.35 2.58 0.20
C CYS A 47 -8.29 3.73 -0.15
N SER A 48 -7.80 4.97 -0.08
CA SER A 48 -8.57 6.14 -0.52
C SER A 48 -7.64 7.25 -0.95
N GLN A 49 -8.10 8.04 -1.91
CA GLN A 49 -7.41 9.21 -2.43
C GLN A 49 -8.44 10.33 -2.61
N ARG A 50 -8.12 11.53 -2.14
CA ARG A 50 -8.95 12.73 -2.31
C ARG A 50 -8.06 13.91 -2.66
N SER A 51 -8.51 14.77 -3.55
CA SER A 51 -7.80 16.01 -3.88
C SER A 51 -8.76 17.19 -3.76
N TRP A 52 -8.23 18.35 -3.37
CA TRP A 52 -8.99 19.60 -3.29
C TRP A 52 -8.06 20.80 -3.41
N GLU A 53 -8.60 21.92 -3.89
CA GLU A 53 -7.85 23.17 -4.01
C GLU A 53 -7.68 23.84 -2.65
N ARG A 54 -6.52 24.45 -2.44
CA ARG A 54 -6.22 25.30 -1.28
C ARG A 54 -5.36 26.47 -1.74
N ALA A 55 -5.34 27.55 -0.96
CA ALA A 55 -4.31 28.58 -1.11
C ALA A 55 -2.91 27.93 -1.09
N GLY A 56 -2.18 28.04 -2.20
CA GLY A 56 -0.88 27.38 -2.40
C GLY A 56 -0.89 26.16 -3.33
N GLY A 57 -2.04 25.76 -3.89
CA GLY A 57 -2.12 24.77 -4.97
C GLY A 57 -3.09 23.61 -4.70
N LEU A 58 -3.08 22.62 -5.60
CA LEU A 58 -3.90 21.41 -5.50
C LEU A 58 -3.30 20.47 -4.45
N ILE A 59 -4.06 20.19 -3.39
CA ILE A 59 -3.67 19.28 -2.32
C ILE A 59 -4.23 17.89 -2.61
N GLU A 60 -3.46 16.86 -2.26
CA GLU A 60 -3.88 15.47 -2.34
C GLU A 60 -3.66 14.78 -1.00
N ARG A 61 -4.67 14.03 -0.55
CA ARG A 61 -4.58 13.13 0.60
C ARG A 61 -4.73 11.70 0.14
N VAL A 62 -3.79 10.87 0.57
CA VAL A 62 -3.74 9.45 0.26
C VAL A 62 -3.71 8.67 1.58
N VAL A 63 -4.61 7.69 1.70
CA VAL A 63 -4.63 6.76 2.83
C VAL A 63 -4.15 5.41 2.36
N TYR A 64 -3.08 4.95 2.99
CA TYR A 64 -2.44 3.66 2.80
C TYR A 64 -2.80 2.73 3.95
N GLN A 65 -3.05 1.47 3.63
CA GLN A 65 -3.27 0.40 4.62
C GLN A 65 -2.45 -0.82 4.23
N CYS A 66 -1.92 -1.53 5.23
CA CYS A 66 -1.27 -2.80 4.97
C CYS A 66 -2.24 -3.84 4.39
N SER A 67 -1.85 -4.46 3.28
CA SER A 67 -2.57 -5.55 2.61
C SER A 67 -2.79 -6.76 3.52
N CYS A 68 -1.86 -7.05 4.45
CA CYS A 68 -2.00 -8.14 5.42
C CYS A 68 -2.93 -7.79 6.59
N GLY A 69 -3.24 -6.50 6.78
CA GLY A 69 -4.19 -6.02 7.78
C GLY A 69 -5.65 -6.12 7.36
N TYR A 70 -5.89 -6.50 6.10
CA TYR A 70 -7.23 -6.59 5.54
C TYR A 70 -7.73 -8.04 5.55
N ASP A 71 -8.68 -8.34 6.44
CA ASP A 71 -9.38 -9.63 6.43
C ASP A 71 -10.44 -9.66 5.31
N HIS A 72 -10.16 -10.44 4.26
CA HIS A 72 -11.06 -10.62 3.14
C HIS A 72 -12.27 -11.51 3.46
N ASN A 73 -12.24 -12.31 4.53
CA ASN A 73 -13.35 -13.14 4.95
C ASN A 73 -14.35 -12.37 5.85
N ALA A 74 -13.89 -11.44 6.68
CA ALA A 74 -14.75 -10.59 7.50
C ALA A 74 -15.84 -9.85 6.67
N ARG A 75 -15.51 -9.41 5.43
CA ARG A 75 -16.50 -8.77 4.55
C ARG A 75 -17.46 -9.73 3.84
N LYS A 76 -17.10 -11.02 3.69
CA LYS A 76 -18.00 -12.04 3.11
C LYS A 76 -19.20 -12.29 4.02
N HIS A 77 -18.99 -12.22 5.34
CA HIS A 77 -20.03 -12.46 6.33
C HIS A 77 -20.81 -11.19 6.72
N GLY A 78 -20.24 -9.99 6.52
CA GLY A 78 -20.84 -8.73 6.99
C GLY A 78 -21.87 -8.06 6.08
N ARG A 79 -21.97 -8.39 4.78
CA ARG A 79 -22.99 -7.82 3.87
C ARG A 79 -23.40 -8.79 2.75
N LYS A 80 -24.29 -9.73 3.06
CA LYS A 80 -25.31 -10.13 2.09
C LYS A 80 -26.53 -9.25 2.31
N ARG A 81 -26.61 -8.09 1.66
CA ARG A 81 -27.95 -7.60 1.29
C ARG A 81 -28.38 -8.55 0.18
N LYS A 82 -29.32 -9.46 0.48
CA LYS A 82 -30.04 -10.20 -0.54
C LYS A 82 -30.71 -9.14 -1.42
N ILE A 83 -30.17 -8.92 -2.62
CA ILE A 83 -30.96 -8.33 -3.69
C ILE A 83 -31.61 -9.53 -4.33
N ASP A 84 -32.90 -9.71 -4.08
CA ASP A 84 -33.68 -10.80 -4.64
C ASP A 84 -33.61 -10.74 -6.18
N GLY A 85 -33.33 -11.88 -6.80
CA GLY A 85 -33.64 -12.11 -8.22
C GLY A 85 -32.51 -11.99 -9.24
N SER A 86 -31.24 -11.85 -8.85
CA SER A 86 -30.13 -11.88 -9.81
C SER A 86 -29.24 -13.10 -9.59
N GLU A 87 -29.39 -14.12 -10.44
CA GLU A 87 -28.31 -15.04 -10.79
C GLU A 87 -27.22 -14.25 -11.53
N SER A 88 -26.49 -13.40 -10.80
CA SER A 88 -25.31 -12.71 -11.31
C SER A 88 -24.07 -13.47 -10.89
N GLY A 89 -23.25 -13.75 -11.91
CA GLY A 89 -22.14 -14.69 -11.87
C GLY A 89 -21.14 -14.50 -10.74
N ALA A 90 -20.42 -15.60 -10.50
CA ALA A 90 -19.23 -15.73 -9.65
C ALA A 90 -18.88 -14.45 -8.90
N SER A 91 -19.42 -14.31 -7.68
CA SER A 91 -19.10 -13.22 -6.76
C SER A 91 -17.59 -12.99 -6.80
N ALA A 92 -17.14 -11.89 -7.40
CA ALA A 92 -15.72 -11.61 -7.61
C ALA A 92 -15.03 -11.60 -6.24
N ILE A 93 -14.43 -12.73 -5.88
CA ILE A 93 -13.81 -12.90 -4.57
C ILE A 93 -12.55 -12.04 -4.58
N ARG A 94 -12.63 -10.89 -3.91
CA ARG A 94 -11.45 -10.05 -3.71
C ARG A 94 -10.51 -10.78 -2.76
N HIS A 95 -9.40 -11.26 -3.29
CA HIS A 95 -8.34 -11.86 -2.49
C HIS A 95 -7.23 -10.84 -2.26
N ALA A 96 -6.77 -10.74 -1.02
CA ALA A 96 -5.56 -9.99 -0.72
C ALA A 96 -4.33 -10.78 -1.22
N PRO A 97 -3.25 -10.09 -1.63
CA PRO A 97 -2.01 -10.73 -2.06
C PRO A 97 -1.32 -11.52 -0.93
N TYR A 98 -1.58 -11.14 0.32
CA TYR A 98 -1.06 -11.75 1.52
C TYR A 98 -2.18 -12.33 2.40
N ASN A 99 -1.83 -13.35 3.19
CA ASN A 99 -2.71 -13.84 4.25
C ASN A 99 -2.90 -12.76 5.33
N PHE A 100 -4.05 -12.82 6.01
CA PHE A 100 -4.36 -11.89 7.09
C PHE A 100 -3.46 -12.16 8.30
N THR A 101 -2.80 -11.11 8.81
CA THR A 101 -1.88 -11.18 9.96
C THR A 101 -2.27 -10.22 11.09
N GLY A 102 -3.42 -9.54 10.97
CA GLY A 102 -3.83 -8.52 11.93
C GLY A 102 -2.93 -7.28 11.95
N CYS A 103 -2.17 -7.03 10.88
CA CYS A 103 -1.26 -5.89 10.81
C CYS A 103 -2.02 -4.56 10.80
N LEU A 104 -1.78 -3.72 11.81
CA LEU A 104 -2.42 -2.41 11.98
C LEU A 104 -1.77 -1.27 11.17
N ALA A 105 -0.70 -1.55 10.43
CA ALA A 105 0.04 -0.53 9.72
C ALA A 105 -0.86 0.22 8.71
N HIS A 106 -0.89 1.54 8.83
CA HIS A 106 -1.62 2.47 7.98
C HIS A 106 -0.94 3.84 8.01
N ALA A 107 -1.04 4.57 6.90
CA ALA A 107 -0.52 5.92 6.78
C ALA A 107 -1.54 6.82 6.09
N ASP A 108 -1.73 8.02 6.62
CA ASP A 108 -2.47 9.11 6.02
C ASP A 108 -1.48 10.19 5.65
N VAL A 109 -1.19 10.30 4.35
CA VAL A 109 -0.22 11.23 3.81
C VAL A 109 -0.93 12.30 3.01
N THR A 110 -0.56 13.55 3.28
CA THR A 110 -1.06 14.71 2.54
C THR A 110 0.08 15.35 1.79
N PHE A 111 -0.10 15.59 0.50
CA PHE A 111 0.88 16.13 -0.44
C PHE A 111 0.36 17.40 -1.10
N ILE A 112 1.29 18.25 -1.56
CA ILE A 112 1.03 19.15 -2.69
C ILE A 112 1.09 18.29 -3.95
N LYS A 113 0.00 18.22 -4.72
CA LYS A 113 -0.16 17.22 -5.78
C LYS A 113 0.88 17.36 -6.90
N SER A 114 1.20 18.59 -7.31
CA SER A 114 2.11 18.87 -8.42
C SER A 114 3.57 18.56 -8.09
N SER A 115 4.03 18.92 -6.89
CA SER A 115 5.42 18.76 -6.48
C SER A 115 5.69 17.49 -5.67
N ARG A 116 4.63 16.77 -5.28
CA ARG A 116 4.68 15.62 -4.36
C ARG A 116 5.33 15.93 -3.01
N GLN A 117 5.45 17.21 -2.65
CA GLN A 117 5.94 17.63 -1.34
C GLN A 117 4.96 17.20 -0.25
N ALA A 118 5.46 16.48 0.75
CA ALA A 118 4.65 16.05 1.87
C ALA A 118 4.37 17.24 2.79
N LEU A 119 3.10 17.40 3.16
CA LEU A 119 2.64 18.38 4.14
C LEU A 119 2.41 17.73 5.50
N ARG A 120 2.01 16.47 5.52
CA ARG A 120 1.64 15.73 6.74
C ARG A 120 1.74 14.23 6.51
N ILE A 121 2.32 13.52 7.47
CA ILE A 121 2.33 12.06 7.53
C ILE A 121 1.83 11.65 8.92
N ILE A 122 0.78 10.84 8.97
CA ILE A 122 0.19 10.33 10.23
C ILE A 122 -0.14 8.84 10.11
N GLY A 123 0.06 8.07 11.19
CA GLY A 123 -0.47 6.71 11.29
C GLY A 123 0.47 5.76 12.04
N TYR A 124 0.30 4.46 11.81
CA TYR A 124 1.21 3.43 12.31
C TYR A 124 2.02 2.91 11.12
N LEU A 125 3.28 3.31 11.04
CA LEU A 125 4.10 3.04 9.85
C LEU A 125 4.79 1.68 9.90
N GLU A 126 4.91 1.07 11.09
CA GLU A 126 5.57 -0.22 11.26
C GLU A 126 4.64 -1.41 11.06
N HIS A 127 5.12 -2.39 10.28
CA HIS A 127 4.50 -3.70 10.18
C HIS A 127 4.81 -4.58 11.41
N ASN A 128 3.96 -5.57 11.71
CA ASN A 128 4.26 -6.57 12.73
C ASN A 128 5.16 -7.69 12.15
N ASP A 129 5.76 -8.50 13.04
CA ASP A 129 6.65 -9.61 12.65
C ASP A 129 5.97 -10.58 11.67
N ALA A 130 4.72 -10.94 11.93
CA ALA A 130 3.95 -11.84 11.08
C ALA A 130 3.75 -11.29 9.66
N CYS A 131 3.53 -9.99 9.52
CA CYS A 131 3.40 -9.31 8.23
C CYS A 131 4.73 -9.20 7.48
N ARG A 132 5.84 -8.98 8.20
CA ARG A 132 7.19 -9.01 7.60
C ARG A 132 7.54 -10.40 7.09
N ALA A 133 7.20 -11.44 7.85
CA ALA A 133 7.43 -12.83 7.48
C ALA A 133 6.40 -13.37 6.45
N ALA A 134 5.33 -12.62 6.15
CA ALA A 134 4.32 -13.05 5.20
C ALA A 134 4.90 -13.07 3.77
N VAL A 135 4.70 -14.20 3.09
CA VAL A 135 5.06 -14.40 1.69
C VAL A 135 3.87 -14.06 0.81
N LEU A 136 4.15 -13.53 -0.38
CA LEU A 136 3.14 -13.27 -1.40
C LEU A 136 2.48 -14.60 -1.78
N THR A 137 1.21 -14.76 -1.40
CA THR A 137 0.46 -16.00 -1.67
C THR A 137 -0.11 -16.05 -3.07
N ARG A 138 -0.24 -14.87 -3.69
CA ARG A 138 -0.88 -14.68 -4.99
C ARG A 138 -0.13 -13.59 -5.72
N ALA A 139 0.67 -13.99 -6.70
CA ALA A 139 1.20 -13.03 -7.66
C ALA A 139 0.02 -12.38 -8.41
N PRO A 140 0.07 -11.07 -8.68
CA PRO A 140 -0.89 -10.44 -9.57
C PRO A 140 -0.88 -11.18 -10.91
N ALA A 141 -2.06 -11.36 -11.51
CA ALA A 141 -2.19 -11.96 -12.83
C ALA A 141 -1.62 -10.98 -13.86
N VAL A 142 -0.30 -10.93 -13.99
CA VAL A 142 0.37 -10.29 -15.12
C VAL A 142 0.27 -11.30 -16.26
N PRO A 143 -0.44 -11.00 -17.36
CA PRO A 143 -0.52 -11.90 -18.49
C PRO A 143 0.84 -11.88 -19.21
N LEU A 144 1.82 -12.56 -18.63
CA LEU A 144 3.10 -12.81 -19.26
C LEU A 144 2.98 -14.09 -20.08
N HIS A 145 3.29 -14.00 -21.37
CA HIS A 145 3.46 -15.20 -22.17
C HIS A 145 4.58 -16.06 -21.54
N PRO A 146 4.41 -17.38 -21.35
CA PRO A 146 5.40 -18.22 -20.65
C PRO A 146 6.83 -18.05 -21.17
N HIS A 147 6.98 -17.86 -22.48
CA HIS A 147 8.27 -17.61 -23.13
C HIS A 147 8.97 -16.33 -22.63
N VAL A 148 8.23 -15.27 -22.28
CA VAL A 148 8.80 -14.02 -21.73
C VAL A 148 9.37 -14.27 -20.34
N TYR A 149 8.70 -15.08 -19.52
CA TYR A 149 9.18 -15.45 -18.19
C TYR A 149 10.47 -16.28 -18.29
N GLU A 150 10.50 -17.27 -19.18
CA GLU A 150 11.70 -18.10 -19.43
C GLU A 150 12.91 -17.26 -19.87
N ILE A 151 12.70 -16.33 -20.82
CA ILE A 151 13.76 -15.44 -21.31
C ILE A 151 14.23 -14.53 -20.18
N ALA A 152 13.32 -13.90 -19.42
CA ALA A 152 13.67 -13.01 -18.33
C ALA A 152 14.47 -13.72 -17.23
N VAL A 153 14.05 -14.93 -16.82
CA VAL A 153 14.79 -15.74 -15.84
C VAL A 153 16.18 -16.11 -16.36
N ARG A 154 16.28 -16.50 -17.64
CA ARG A 154 17.56 -16.82 -18.27
C ARG A 154 18.50 -15.62 -18.33
N GLN A 155 17.97 -14.43 -18.67
CA GLN A 155 18.73 -13.18 -18.69
C GLN A 155 19.27 -12.81 -17.30
N LEU A 156 18.44 -12.95 -16.27
CA LEU A 156 18.86 -12.74 -14.87
C LEU A 156 19.97 -13.73 -14.46
N GLN A 157 19.86 -15.00 -14.85
CA GLN A 157 20.89 -16.02 -14.58
C GLN A 157 22.21 -15.76 -15.34
N GLN A 158 22.12 -15.14 -16.52
CA GLN A 158 23.28 -14.79 -17.34
C GLN A 158 23.94 -13.46 -16.95
N GLY A 159 23.44 -12.80 -15.88
CA GLY A 159 23.98 -11.53 -15.41
C GLY A 159 23.68 -10.35 -16.33
N ALA A 160 22.64 -10.45 -17.16
CA ALA A 160 22.14 -9.31 -17.93
C ALA A 160 21.44 -8.35 -16.95
N SER A 161 22.13 -7.26 -16.61
CA SER A 161 21.61 -6.09 -15.91
C SER A 161 21.30 -4.97 -16.90
#